data_AF-A0A7W7WJU4-F1
#
_entry.id   AF-A0A7W7WJU4-F1
#
_cell.length_a   1.000
_cell.length_b   1.000
_cell.length_c   1.000
_cell.angle_alpha   90.00
_cell.angle_beta   90.00
_cell.angle_gamma   90.00
#
_symmetry.space_group_name_H-M   'P 1'
#
loop_
_entity.id
_entity.type
_entity.pdbx_description
1 polymer ?
#
loop_
_entity_poly.entity_id
_entity_poly.type
_entity_poly.pdbx_seq_one_letter_code
_entity_poly.pdbx_strand_id
1 'polypeptide(L)' 'MSNNALEAATLEYTKSEEALQELHRSHPNGTLTPALAEPLERRNKVARERYAAELKKAGHAVPGGLLGH' A
#
# COMPACT_ATOMS: atom_id res chain seq x y z
N MET A 1 -21.72 8.05 -7.59
CA MET A 1 -20.65 7.62 -8.53
C MET A 1 -19.31 7.49 -7.80
N SER A 2 -19.21 6.62 -6.78
CA SER A 2 -18.02 6.61 -5.88
C SER A 2 -17.29 5.28 -5.74
N ASN A 3 -17.75 4.18 -6.37
CA ASN A 3 -17.10 2.87 -6.21
C ASN A 3 -15.79 2.73 -7.01
N ASN A 4 -15.62 3.46 -8.11
CA ASN A 4 -14.47 3.30 -9.00
C ASN A 4 -13.15 3.78 -8.35
N ALA A 5 -13.20 4.80 -7.50
CA ALA A 5 -12.01 5.36 -6.85
C ALA A 5 -11.49 4.47 -5.71
N LEU A 6 -12.40 3.89 -4.93
CA LEU A 6 -12.06 2.92 -3.90
C LEU A 6 -11.49 1.63 -4.51
N GLU A 7 -12.09 1.10 -5.57
CA GLU A 7 -11.55 -0.05 -6.31
C GLU A 7 -10.15 0.22 -6.85
N ALA A 8 -9.95 1.37 -7.50
CA ALA A 8 -8.64 1.75 -8.03
C ALA A 8 -7.58 1.87 -6.92
N ALA A 9 -7.93 2.50 -5.79
CA ALA A 9 -7.03 2.64 -4.65
C ALA A 9 -6.73 1.28 -3.99
N THR A 10 -7.71 0.38 -3.92
CA THR A 10 -7.53 -0.99 -3.42
C THR A 10 -6.56 -1.75 -4.31
N LEU A 11 -6.76 -1.71 -5.63
CA LEU A 11 -5.88 -2.37 -6.59
C LEU A 11 -4.45 -1.83 -6.55
N GLU A 12 -4.28 -0.51 -6.42
CA GLU A 12 -2.97 0.14 -6.29
C GLU A 12 -2.25 -0.29 -5.00
N TYR A 13 -2.99 -0.34 -3.89
CA TYR A 13 -2.47 -0.79 -2.59
C TYR A 13 -2.07 -2.27 -2.62
N THR A 14 -2.96 -3.16 -3.08
CA THR A 14 -2.68 -4.60 -3.17
C THR A 14 -1.47 -4.89 -4.06
N LYS A 15 -1.39 -4.28 -5.25
CA LYS A 15 -0.21 -4.45 -6.13
C LYS A 15 1.08 -3.98 -5.49
N SER A 16 1.04 -2.88 -4.73
CA SER A 16 2.21 -2.36 -4.04
C SER A 16 2.63 -3.24 -2.86
N GLU A 17 1.68 -3.83 -2.14
CA GLU A 17 1.96 -4.81 -1.08
C GLU A 17 2.52 -6.11 -1.63
N GLU A 18 1.94 -6.64 -2.72
CA GLU A 18 2.44 -7.84 -3.38
C GLU A 18 3.87 -7.65 -3.88
N ALA A 19 4.17 -6.49 -4.48
CA ALA A 19 5.52 -6.17 -4.92
C ALA A 19 6.52 -6.07 -3.75
N LEU A 20 6.11 -5.52 -2.59
CA LEU A 20 6.93 -5.49 -1.38
C LEU A 20 7.16 -6.90 -0.82
N GLN A 21 6.11 -7.73 -0.76
CA GLN A 21 6.23 -9.12 -0.32
C GLN A 21 7.12 -9.94 -1.25
N GLU A 22 6.98 -9.77 -2.57
CA GLU A 22 7.80 -10.47 -3.56
C GLU A 22 9.27 -10.02 -3.47
N LEU A 23 9.51 -8.74 -3.23
CA LEU A 23 10.84 -8.20 -2.97
C LEU A 23 11.45 -8.81 -1.70
N HIS A 24 10.71 -8.84 -0.60
CA HIS A 24 11.14 -9.49 0.65
C HIS A 24 11.36 -10.99 0.49
N ARG A 25 10.52 -11.66 -0.31
CA ARG A 25 10.63 -13.09 -0.62
C ARG A 25 11.85 -13.40 -1.48
N SER A 26 12.17 -12.53 -2.43
CA SER A 26 13.35 -12.63 -3.29
C SER A 26 14.64 -12.30 -2.54
N HIS A 27 14.55 -11.49 -1.48
CA HIS A 27 15.67 -11.06 -0.65
C HIS A 27 15.48 -11.41 0.84
N PRO A 28 15.35 -12.70 1.20
CA PRO A 28 15.03 -13.12 2.57
C PRO A 28 16.17 -12.86 3.56
N ASN A 29 17.40 -12.69 3.09
CA ASN A 29 18.58 -12.45 3.92
C ASN A 29 18.73 -10.99 4.41
N GLY A 30 17.73 -10.12 4.16
CA GLY A 30 17.81 -8.72 4.55
C GLY A 30 18.82 -7.90 3.75
N THR A 31 19.47 -8.49 2.74
CA THR A 31 20.37 -7.82 1.78
C THR A 31 19.61 -7.01 0.74
N LEU A 32 18.40 -6.58 1.09
CA LEU A 32 17.62 -5.68 0.28
C LEU A 32 18.33 -4.33 0.30
N THR A 33 18.78 -3.90 -0.86
CA THR A 33 19.42 -2.59 -0.97
C THR A 33 18.35 -1.56 -0.62
N PRO A 34 18.60 -0.64 0.34
CA PRO A 34 17.63 0.38 0.72
C PRO A 34 17.18 1.19 -0.50
N ALA A 35 18.06 1.39 -1.48
CA ALA A 35 17.73 2.02 -2.76
C ALA A 35 16.60 1.33 -3.56
N LEU A 36 16.38 0.02 -3.38
CA LEU A 36 15.30 -0.74 -4.03
C LEU A 36 14.06 -0.86 -3.14
N ALA A 37 14.24 -0.96 -1.82
CA ALA A 37 13.15 -1.05 -0.84
C ALA A 37 12.43 0.31 -0.67
N GLU A 38 13.19 1.38 -0.45
CA GLU A 38 12.67 2.73 -0.19
C GLU A 38 11.64 3.23 -1.20
N PRO A 39 11.86 3.14 -2.53
CA PRO A 39 10.86 3.59 -3.51
C PRO A 39 9.60 2.72 -3.49
N LEU A 40 9.72 1.42 -3.21
CA LEU A 40 8.57 0.51 -3.10
C LEU A 40 7.78 0.77 -1.82
N GLU A 41 8.45 0.94 -0.69
CA GLU A 41 7.84 1.28 0.60
C GLU A 41 7.14 2.65 0.53
N ARG A 42 7.77 3.64 -0.10
CA ARG A 42 7.11 4.93 -0.34
C ARG A 42 5.87 4.80 -1.21
N ARG A 43 5.95 4.04 -2.30
CA ARG A 43 4.77 3.78 -3.17
C ARG A 43 3.66 3.09 -2.39
N ASN A 44 3.99 2.08 -1.59
CA ASN A 44 3.04 1.38 -0.76
C ASN A 44 2.40 2.32 0.26
N LYS A 45 3.19 3.14 0.96
CA LYS A 45 2.69 4.15 1.91
C LYS A 45 1.70 5.11 1.25
N VAL A 46 2.04 5.65 0.08
CA VAL A 46 1.14 6.56 -0.66
C VAL A 46 -0.14 5.84 -1.08
N ALA A 47 -0.04 4.64 -1.64
CA ALA A 47 -1.20 3.83 -2.03
C ALA A 47 -2.10 3.52 -0.82
N ARG A 48 -1.49 3.22 0.33
CA ARG A 48 -2.15 2.97 1.61
C ARG A 48 -2.94 4.18 2.11
N GLU A 49 -2.32 5.36 2.07
CA GLU A 49 -2.96 6.62 2.46
C GLU A 49 -4.13 6.97 1.54
N ARG A 50 -4.00 6.74 0.23
CA ARG A 50 -5.09 6.92 -0.73
C ARG A 50 -6.23 5.94 -0.48
N TYR A 51 -5.92 4.67 -0.28
CA TYR A 51 -6.91 3.65 0.06
C TYR A 51 -7.66 4.00 1.35
N ALA A 52 -6.95 4.43 2.40
CA ALA A 52 -7.53 4.91 3.64
C ALA A 52 -8.47 6.12 3.44
N ALA A 53 -8.05 7.08 2.62
CA ALA A 53 -8.86 8.26 2.31
C ALA A 53 -10.14 7.88 1.55
N GLU A 54 -10.04 6.97 0.57
CA GLU A 54 -11.20 6.49 -0.19
C GLU A 54 -12.13 5.62 0.67
N LEU A 55 -11.59 4.78 1.56
CA LEU A 55 -12.37 4.03 2.55
C LEU A 55 -13.20 4.96 3.44
N LYS A 56 -12.56 6.03 3.95
CA LYS A 56 -13.24 7.04 4.78
C LYS A 56 -14.34 7.76 4.00
N LYS A 57 -14.09 8.11 2.73
CA LYS A 57 -15.10 8.72 1.85
C LYS A 57 -16.27 7.78 1.54
N ALA A 58 -15.99 6.49 1.43
CA ALA A 58 -16.99 5.46 1.22
C ALA A 58 -17.76 5.09 2.50
N GLY A 59 -17.43 5.70 3.65
CA GLY A 59 -18.08 5.43 4.94
C GLY A 59 -17.63 4.12 5.60
N HIS A 60 -16.55 3.53 5.11
CA HIS A 60 -15.95 2.33 5.70
C HIS A 60 -15.00 2.71 6.83
N ALA A 61 -14.92 1.86 7.85
CA ALA A 61 -13.90 1.98 8.89
C ALA A 61 -12.52 1.76 8.27
N VAL A 62 -11.62 2.72 8.47
CA VAL A 62 -10.22 2.60 8.07
C VAL A 62 -9.52 1.71 9.09
N PRO A 63 -9.00 0.51 8.72
CA PRO A 63 -8.27 -0.31 9.67
C PRO A 63 -7.07 0.45 10.24
N GLY A 64 -6.85 0.34 11.55
CA GLY A 64 -5.85 1.15 12.28
C GLY A 64 -4.41 1.04 11.75
N GLY A 65 -4.09 -0.06 11.05
CA GLY A 65 -2.80 -0.23 10.36
C GLY A 65 -2.59 0.69 9.14
N LEU A 66 -3.66 1.28 8.59
CA LEU A 66 -3.55 2.21 7.46
C LEU A 66 -3.23 3.65 7.89
N LEU A 67 -3.53 4.00 9.15
CA LEU A 67 -3.44 5.37 9.70
C LEU A 67 -2.09 5.71 10.36
N GLY A 68 -1.15 4.77 10.48
CA GLY A 68 0.08 4.98 11.25
C GLY A 68 1.31 5.38 10.44
N HIS A 69 1.69 6.66 10.46
CA HIS A 69 2.80 7.22 11.27
C HIS A 69 2.73 8.74 11.19
#